data_AF-A0A9W7EWG6-F1
#
_entry.id   AF-A0A9W7EWG6-F1
#
_cell.length_a   1.000
_cell.length_b   1.000
_cell.length_c   1.000
_cell.angle_alpha   90.00
_cell.angle_beta   90.00
_cell.angle_gamma   90.00
#
_symmetry.space_group_name_H-M   'P 1'
#
loop_
_entity.id
_entity.type
_entity.pdbx_description
1 polymer ?
#
loop_
_entity_poly.entity_id
_entity_poly.type
_entity_poly.pdbx_seq_one_letter_code
_entity_poly.pdbx_strand_id
1 'polypeptide(L)' 'MVKSKNTCHHNNSAKAHRTGIKKAKKQKKSSTKGMDPKFLRNQRFAKKYTNSKRVVD' A
#
# COMPACT_ATOMS: atom_id res chain seq x y z
N MET A 1 -16.47 -25.19 38.80
CA MET A 1 -15.89 -24.50 37.63
C MET A 1 -15.13 -23.27 38.11
N VAL A 2 -13.81 -23.24 37.94
CA VAL A 2 -13.00 -22.09 38.32
C VAL A 2 -12.96 -21.08 37.16
N LYS A 3 -13.15 -19.79 37.46
CA LYS A 3 -13.07 -18.74 36.44
C LYS A 3 -11.61 -18.50 36.04
N SER A 4 -11.33 -18.56 34.73
CA SER A 4 -10.02 -18.23 34.15
C SER A 4 -9.96 -16.77 33.70
N LYS A 5 -8.75 -16.29 33.37
CA LYS A 5 -8.56 -14.95 32.78
C LYS A 5 -9.08 -14.92 31.34
N ASN A 6 -9.94 -13.96 31.04
CA ASN A 6 -10.65 -13.89 29.75
C ASN A 6 -9.81 -13.28 28.61
N THR A 7 -8.85 -12.39 28.89
CA THR A 7 -8.00 -11.74 27.88
C THR A 7 -6.60 -11.41 28.41
N CYS A 8 -5.58 -11.32 27.54
CA CYS A 8 -4.23 -10.93 27.91
C CYS A 8 -3.44 -10.36 26.72
N HIS A 9 -2.77 -9.21 26.91
CA HIS A 9 -1.90 -8.59 25.91
C HIS A 9 -0.40 -8.74 26.21
N HIS A 10 -0.05 -9.42 27.31
CA HIS A 10 1.31 -9.41 27.87
C HIS A 10 2.41 -9.83 26.89
N ASN A 11 2.16 -10.84 26.05
CA ASN A 11 3.15 -11.35 25.10
C ASN A 11 2.98 -10.78 23.67
N ASN A 12 2.05 -9.87 23.44
CA ASN A 12 1.79 -9.38 22.08
C ASN A 12 2.94 -8.52 21.56
N SER A 13 3.49 -7.64 22.39
CA SER A 13 4.64 -6.81 22.03
C SER A 13 5.88 -7.64 21.73
N ALA A 14 6.22 -8.60 22.61
CA ALA A 14 7.39 -9.46 22.43
C ALA A 14 7.31 -10.29 21.13
N LYS A 15 6.12 -10.81 20.78
CA LYS A 15 5.90 -11.50 19.49
C LYS A 15 6.05 -10.55 18.30
N ALA A 16 5.48 -9.35 18.37
CA ALA A 16 5.55 -8.37 17.27
C ALA A 16 6.99 -7.91 16.99
N HIS A 17 7.81 -7.75 18.05
CA HIS A 17 9.20 -7.35 17.91
C HIS A 17 10.15 -8.48 17.50
N ARG A 18 9.80 -9.75 17.74
CA ARG A 18 10.61 -10.92 17.32
C ARG A 18 10.87 -10.95 15.81
N THR A 19 9.85 -10.63 15.00
CA THR A 19 9.97 -10.55 13.53
C THR A 19 10.14 -9.12 13.02
N GLY A 20 10.12 -8.15 13.94
CA GLY A 20 10.08 -6.72 13.66
C GLY A 20 8.72 -6.23 13.14
N ILE A 21 8.38 -4.98 13.50
CA ILE A 21 7.21 -4.27 12.95
C ILE A 21 7.57 -3.78 11.55
N LYS A 22 7.08 -4.50 10.53
CA LYS A 22 7.38 -4.18 9.12
C LYS A 22 6.61 -2.94 8.68
N LYS A 23 7.33 -1.95 8.12
CA LYS A 23 6.72 -0.79 7.48
C LYS A 23 6.16 -1.16 6.11
N ALA A 24 5.18 -0.39 5.63
CA ALA A 24 4.70 -0.52 4.26
C ALA A 24 5.85 -0.33 3.26
N LYS A 25 5.89 -1.16 2.21
CA LYS A 25 6.95 -1.12 1.21
C LYS A 25 6.87 0.19 0.40
N LYS A 26 7.99 0.93 0.32
CA LYS A 26 8.11 2.10 -0.55
C LYS A 26 8.40 1.63 -1.98
N GLN A 27 7.48 1.87 -2.91
CA GLN A 27 7.65 1.57 -4.34
C GLN A 27 7.87 2.86 -5.12
N LYS A 28 8.56 2.79 -6.28
CA LYS A 28 8.76 3.96 -7.15
C LYS A 28 7.44 4.58 -7.63
N LYS A 29 6.40 3.77 -7.76
CA LYS A 29 5.03 4.22 -8.07
C LYS A 29 4.09 3.67 -7.00
N SER A 30 3.38 4.55 -6.31
CA SER A 30 2.32 4.19 -5.36
C SER A 30 1.05 3.75 -6.09
N SER A 31 0.13 3.11 -5.37
CA SER A 31 -1.19 2.77 -5.90
C SER A 31 -2.01 4.02 -6.16
N THR A 32 -2.68 4.09 -7.31
CA THR A 32 -3.62 5.17 -7.66
C THR A 32 -5.06 4.85 -7.25
N LYS A 33 -5.29 3.78 -6.49
CA LYS A 33 -6.62 3.38 -6.03
C LYS A 33 -7.18 4.46 -5.09
N GLY A 34 -8.38 4.96 -5.37
CA GLY A 34 -9.03 6.02 -4.59
C GLY A 34 -8.62 7.45 -4.96
N MET A 35 -7.77 7.64 -5.98
CA MET A 35 -7.52 8.97 -6.55
C MET A 35 -8.71 9.46 -7.38
N ASP A 36 -8.78 10.78 -7.59
CA ASP A 36 -9.83 11.42 -8.39
C ASP A 36 -9.97 10.76 -9.79
N PRO A 37 -11.15 10.23 -10.13
CA PRO A 37 -11.41 9.66 -11.44
C PRO A 37 -11.15 10.62 -12.61
N LYS A 38 -11.41 11.93 -12.46
CA LYS A 38 -11.20 12.93 -13.52
C LYS A 38 -9.72 13.08 -13.83
N PHE A 39 -8.88 13.20 -12.80
CA PHE A 39 -7.42 13.20 -12.93
C PHE A 39 -6.91 11.91 -13.59
N LEU A 40 -7.38 10.74 -13.17
CA LEU A 40 -6.95 9.45 -13.73
C LEU A 40 -7.33 9.31 -15.21
N ARG A 41 -8.51 9.77 -15.61
CA ARG A 41 -8.92 9.80 -17.03
C ARG A 41 -7.99 10.67 -17.86
N ASN A 42 -7.69 11.88 -17.40
CA ASN A 42 -6.76 12.77 -18.09
C ASN A 42 -5.36 12.16 -18.21
N GLN A 43 -4.84 11.61 -17.11
CA GLN A 43 -3.51 10.97 -17.09
C GLN A 43 -3.42 9.81 -18.09
N ARG A 44 -4.50 9.01 -18.26
CA ARG A 44 -4.57 7.93 -19.26
C ARG A 44 -4.45 8.47 -20.69
N PHE A 45 -5.19 9.52 -21.02
CA PHE A 45 -5.10 10.15 -22.35
C PHE A 45 -3.73 10.75 -22.60
N ALA A 46 -3.19 11.51 -21.65
CA ALA A 46 -1.85 12.10 -21.76
C ALA A 46 -0.80 11.02 -22.05
N LYS A 47 -0.75 9.94 -21.25
CA LYS A 47 0.20 8.83 -21.46
C LYS A 47 0.05 8.16 -22.82
N LYS A 48 -1.19 7.98 -23.31
CA LYS A 48 -1.48 7.37 -24.62
C LYS A 48 -0.83 8.16 -25.76
N TYR A 49 -1.06 9.48 -25.81
CA TYR A 49 -0.58 10.32 -26.92
C TYR A 49 0.87 10.79 -26.76
N THR A 50 1.42 10.80 -25.54
CA THR A 50 2.84 11.12 -25.30
C THR A 50 3.76 9.97 -25.73
N ASN A 51 3.31 8.72 -25.64
CA ASN A 51 4.09 7.57 -26.09
C ASN A 51 3.97 7.33 -27.60
N SER A 52 2.85 7.67 -28.22
CA SER A 52 2.66 7.56 -29.68
C SER A 52 3.53 8.54 -30.48
N LYS A 53 3.95 9.68 -29.88
CA LYS A 53 4.87 10.65 -30.50
C LYS A 53 6.35 10.36 -30.22
N ARG A 54 6.68 9.33 -29.43
CA ARG A 54 8.05 8.87 -29.17
C ARG A 54 8.42 7.66 -30.03
N VAL A 55 8.05 7.69 -31.32
CA VAL A 55 8.86 6.99 -32.33
C VAL A 55 10.04 7.92 -32.57
N VAL A 56 11.07 7.73 -31.76
CA VAL A 56 12.43 8.16 -32.06
C VAL A 56 13.05 6.95 -32.72
N ASP A 57 13.55 7.13 -33.95
CA ASP A 57 14.47 6.19 -34.59
C ASP A 57 15.67 5.90 -33.67
#